data_AF-A0A256C465-F1
#
_entry.id   AF-A0A256C465-F1
#
_cell.length_a   1.000
_cell.length_b   1.000
_cell.length_c   1.000
_cell.angle_alpha   90.00
_cell.angle_beta   90.00
_cell.angle_gamma   90.00
#
_symmetry.space_group_name_H-M   'P 1'
#
loop_
_entity.id
_entity.type
_entity.pdbx_description
1 polymer ?
#
loop_
_entity_poly.entity_id
_entity_poly.type
_entity_poly.pdbx_seq_one_letter_code
_entity_poly.pdbx_strand_id
1 'polypeptide(L)'
;MINIAKACLVTTLVGCLLGCQSTDASNDNFLREQGPGIEDFGDRNGGALKSKMRDLLQYKNSVVTITQFGDSHTAADFFTDPLRQLMQDKFGNAGIGWVTPMQVKGQRHALMSWQPSNWEVMSSRNISDLDFPMGGYVAKPLRKGSSLLATLNQVELTRGMWNVRLMVKSTKPEAIAVEDMQNRVRVSDGLLSHPSNGWQMIDLLTYLPFKIDAIDEAAQIGGMWLQRYQKPGVILSGIGTNGAQQSIWNKWSPQWLDELAATSSDLVILEYGTNEAFNDTLDEKEYRKNLHNSIQTVRRTLPNAAILLVGASDSIKNGNSTRECSDKQPPSYQQVKKIQRAVAQSEGVLYWDWQKAMGGKCSMERWVSHDLGRPDLVHLSPKGYELSAKMLYKDLMKYFGLAP
;
A
#
# COMPACT_ATOMS: atom_id res chain seq x y z
N MET A 1 -76.25 40.65 45.25
CA MET A 1 -76.20 39.21 44.93
C MET A 1 -74.79 38.70 45.16
N ILE A 2 -74.64 37.87 46.21
CA ILE A 2 -73.83 36.65 46.28
C ILE A 2 -72.30 36.75 46.04
N ASN A 3 -71.58 36.58 47.17
CA ASN A 3 -70.40 35.70 47.44
C ASN A 3 -69.10 35.84 46.61
N ILE A 4 -67.91 35.44 47.06
CA ILE A 4 -67.29 35.04 48.34
C ILE A 4 -65.77 35.09 48.06
N ALA A 5 -64.98 35.43 49.09
CA ALA A 5 -63.53 35.41 49.11
C ALA A 5 -62.87 34.05 48.82
N LYS A 6 -61.59 34.05 48.42
CA LYS A 6 -60.52 33.26 49.08
C LYS A 6 -59.13 33.57 48.50
N ALA A 7 -58.25 34.06 49.36
CA ALA A 7 -56.81 33.90 49.25
C ALA A 7 -56.43 32.50 49.74
N CYS A 8 -55.39 31.89 49.13
CA CYS A 8 -54.54 30.92 49.82
C CYS A 8 -53.17 30.80 49.14
N LEU A 9 -52.16 30.80 50.01
CA LEU A 9 -50.73 30.64 49.81
C LEU A 9 -50.40 29.15 49.57
N VAL A 10 -49.52 28.80 48.63
CA VAL A 10 -48.80 27.51 48.66
C VAL A 10 -47.35 27.66 48.15
N THR A 11 -46.48 27.08 48.96
CA THR A 11 -45.02 26.92 49.00
C THR A 11 -44.36 26.13 47.85
N THR A 12 -43.12 26.55 47.57
CA THR A 12 -41.89 25.83 47.15
C THR A 12 -41.97 24.42 46.57
N LEU A 13 -41.36 24.23 45.38
CA LEU A 13 -40.68 22.98 45.02
C LEU A 13 -39.35 23.28 44.29
N VAL A 14 -38.25 22.99 44.96
CA VAL A 14 -36.89 22.93 44.40
C VAL A 14 -36.74 21.56 43.74
N GLY A 15 -36.58 21.52 42.43
CA GLY A 15 -36.29 20.30 41.68
C GLY A 15 -34.81 20.22 41.33
N CYS A 16 -34.07 19.39 42.07
CA CYS A 16 -32.75 18.90 41.66
C CYS A 16 -32.89 18.09 40.37
N LEU A 17 -32.34 18.59 39.25
CA LEU A 17 -32.05 17.76 38.08
C LEU A 17 -30.57 17.38 38.13
N LEU A 18 -30.32 16.21 38.71
CA LEU A 18 -29.13 15.42 38.45
C LEU A 18 -29.14 15.03 36.97
N GLY A 19 -28.47 15.84 36.14
CA GLY A 19 -28.16 15.45 34.78
C GLY A 19 -27.10 14.37 34.81
N CYS A 20 -27.51 13.12 34.55
CA CYS A 20 -26.61 12.05 34.17
C CYS A 20 -25.73 12.53 33.00
N GLN A 21 -24.42 12.58 33.24
CA GLN A 21 -23.44 12.69 32.16
C GLN A 21 -23.59 11.44 31.27
N SER A 22 -24.23 11.61 30.11
CA SER A 22 -24.15 10.64 29.03
C SER A 22 -22.73 10.63 28.51
N THR A 23 -22.05 9.50 28.69
CA THR A 23 -20.75 9.18 28.12
C THR A 23 -20.75 9.35 26.60
N ASP A 24 -19.68 9.97 26.09
CA ASP A 24 -19.40 10.33 24.70
C ASP A 24 -19.78 9.27 23.64
N ALA A 25 -20.89 9.50 22.94
CA ALA A 25 -21.30 8.74 21.75
C ALA A 25 -21.34 9.61 20.47
N SER A 26 -20.67 10.78 20.46
CA SER A 26 -20.91 11.82 19.44
C SER A 26 -19.69 12.25 18.61
N ASN A 27 -18.53 11.58 18.70
CA ASN A 27 -17.35 11.91 17.87
C ASN A 27 -17.04 10.90 16.74
N ASP A 28 -18.02 10.09 16.36
CA ASP A 28 -17.91 8.95 15.44
C ASP A 28 -18.09 9.30 13.95
N ASN A 29 -17.71 10.53 13.54
CA ASN A 29 -17.90 10.98 12.17
C ASN A 29 -16.74 10.54 11.25
N PHE A 30 -16.69 9.25 10.94
CA PHE A 30 -15.72 8.66 9.99
C PHE A 30 -15.87 9.19 8.56
N LEU A 31 -16.98 9.90 8.24
CA LEU A 31 -17.13 10.58 6.96
C LEU A 31 -16.22 11.81 6.86
N ARG A 32 -15.67 12.28 7.98
CA ARG A 32 -14.59 13.26 7.95
C ARG A 32 -13.34 12.56 7.47
N GLU A 33 -12.68 13.16 6.50
CA GLU A 33 -11.30 12.85 6.14
C GLU A 33 -10.36 13.28 7.28
N GLN A 34 -10.47 12.65 8.45
CA GLN A 34 -9.65 12.86 9.64
C GLN A 34 -9.28 11.48 10.18
N GLY A 35 -8.00 11.13 10.14
CA GLY A 35 -7.50 9.90 10.71
C GLY A 35 -7.10 10.05 12.19
N PRO A 36 -6.59 8.97 12.81
CA PRO A 36 -6.17 8.96 14.21
C PRO A 36 -4.86 9.73 14.49
N GLY A 37 -4.15 10.19 13.45
CA GLY A 37 -2.78 10.64 13.52
C GLY A 37 -1.78 9.48 13.38
N ILE A 38 -0.54 9.82 13.01
CA ILE A 38 0.59 8.89 13.05
C ILE A 38 1.13 8.82 14.49
N GLU A 39 1.14 7.62 15.08
CA GLU A 39 1.87 7.34 16.32
C GLU A 39 3.35 7.14 15.97
N ASP A 40 4.22 8.03 16.42
CA ASP A 40 5.67 7.93 16.24
C ASP A 40 6.31 7.32 17.50
N PHE A 41 6.69 6.04 17.44
CA PHE A 41 7.37 5.35 18.54
C PHE A 41 8.88 5.62 18.58
N GLY A 42 9.36 6.62 17.86
CA GLY A 42 10.77 7.02 17.81
C GLY A 42 11.51 6.48 16.58
N ASP A 43 10.88 6.56 15.40
CA ASP A 43 11.55 6.13 14.16
C ASP A 43 12.84 6.94 13.94
N ARG A 44 13.97 6.23 13.89
CA ARG A 44 15.32 6.83 13.79
C ARG A 44 15.50 7.72 12.55
N ASN A 45 14.73 7.48 11.48
CA ASN A 45 14.78 8.23 10.24
C ASN A 45 13.58 9.17 10.07
N GLY A 46 12.66 9.21 11.04
CA GLY A 46 11.47 10.06 11.01
C GLY A 46 11.81 11.55 10.86
N GLY A 47 12.83 12.03 11.56
CA GLY A 47 13.31 13.42 11.44
C GLY A 47 13.86 13.75 10.05
N ALA A 48 14.66 12.85 9.48
CA ALA A 48 15.23 12.99 8.14
C ALA A 48 14.14 12.99 7.06
N LEU A 49 13.17 12.07 7.16
CA LEU A 49 12.01 12.04 6.27
C LEU A 49 11.21 13.35 6.35
N LYS A 50 10.90 13.85 7.55
CA LYS A 50 10.21 15.14 7.73
C LYS A 50 10.96 16.29 7.06
N SER A 51 12.29 16.35 7.21
CA SER A 51 13.11 17.36 6.53
C SER A 51 13.02 17.23 5.02
N LYS A 52 13.23 16.01 4.49
CA LYS A 52 13.21 15.76 3.05
C LYS A 52 11.87 16.13 2.42
N MET A 53 10.75 15.87 3.08
CA MET A 53 9.42 16.27 2.61
C MET A 53 9.24 17.79 2.56
N ARG A 54 9.73 18.53 3.57
CA ARG A 54 9.70 20.00 3.58
C ARG A 54 10.60 20.59 2.50
N ASP A 55 11.82 20.06 2.38
CA ASP A 55 12.79 20.49 1.38
C ASP A 55 12.28 20.21 -0.04
N LEU A 56 11.62 19.08 -0.26
CA LEU A 56 10.98 18.77 -1.54
C LEU A 56 9.91 19.80 -1.91
N LEU A 57 9.06 20.20 -0.95
CA LEU A 57 8.03 21.23 -1.18
C LEU A 57 8.64 22.60 -1.52
N GLN A 58 9.72 22.97 -0.83
CA GLN A 58 10.36 24.28 -0.99
C GLN A 58 11.22 24.37 -2.25
N TYR A 59 12.09 23.39 -2.48
CA TYR A 59 13.15 23.47 -3.50
C TYR A 59 12.82 22.71 -4.77
N LYS A 60 11.92 21.73 -4.72
CA LYS A 60 11.52 20.90 -5.87
C LYS A 60 12.73 20.39 -6.66
N ASN A 61 13.72 19.82 -5.99
CA ASN A 61 15.01 19.44 -6.59
C ASN A 61 15.44 18.00 -6.27
N SER A 62 14.60 17.23 -5.60
CA SER A 62 14.89 15.85 -5.19
C SER A 62 13.71 14.93 -5.48
N VAL A 63 13.92 13.64 -5.30
CA VAL A 63 12.87 12.62 -5.36
C VAL A 63 12.71 12.01 -3.96
N VAL A 64 11.46 11.90 -3.52
CA VAL A 64 11.09 11.09 -2.36
C VAL A 64 10.41 9.82 -2.84
N THR A 65 10.96 8.67 -2.46
CA THR A 65 10.44 7.37 -2.88
C THR A 65 9.75 6.68 -1.70
N ILE A 66 8.50 6.27 -1.92
CA ILE A 66 7.66 5.56 -0.95
C ILE A 66 7.34 4.18 -1.52
N THR A 67 7.61 3.13 -0.76
CA THR A 67 7.26 1.74 -1.10
C THR A 67 6.25 1.21 -0.10
N GLN A 68 5.04 0.88 -0.55
CA GLN A 68 4.04 0.18 0.26
C GLN A 68 4.00 -1.30 -0.13
N PHE A 69 4.35 -2.16 0.81
CA PHE A 69 4.10 -3.60 0.72
C PHE A 69 2.78 -3.92 1.41
N GLY A 70 1.93 -4.73 0.78
CA GLY A 70 0.72 -5.15 1.44
C GLY A 70 -0.05 -6.29 0.81
N ASP A 71 -1.29 -6.44 1.25
CA ASP A 71 -2.18 -7.53 0.83
C ASP A 71 -3.12 -7.12 -0.33
N SER A 72 -4.38 -7.60 -0.33
CA SER A 72 -5.39 -7.22 -1.32
C SER A 72 -5.76 -5.73 -1.28
N HIS A 73 -5.65 -5.05 -0.13
CA HIS A 73 -5.95 -3.62 -0.03
C HIS A 73 -4.95 -2.79 -0.83
N THR A 74 -3.65 -3.11 -0.72
CA THR A 74 -2.60 -2.56 -1.58
C THR A 74 -2.74 -3.02 -3.03
N ALA A 75 -2.99 -4.31 -3.29
CA ALA A 75 -3.05 -4.87 -4.65
C ALA A 75 -4.22 -4.35 -5.51
N ALA A 76 -5.27 -3.85 -4.86
CA ALA A 76 -6.40 -3.23 -5.54
C ALA A 76 -6.07 -1.83 -6.09
N ASP A 77 -4.98 -1.22 -5.64
CA ASP A 77 -4.49 0.13 -5.98
C ASP A 77 -5.55 1.24 -5.83
N PHE A 78 -6.69 0.98 -5.18
CA PHE A 78 -7.69 2.00 -4.87
C PHE A 78 -7.34 2.79 -3.60
N PHE A 79 -6.40 2.28 -2.78
CA PHE A 79 -5.84 3.00 -1.64
C PHE A 79 -4.56 3.76 -2.03
N THR A 80 -3.62 3.07 -2.68
CA THR A 80 -2.32 3.63 -3.05
C THR A 80 -2.42 4.66 -4.17
N ASP A 81 -3.36 4.54 -5.11
CA ASP A 81 -3.51 5.51 -6.19
C ASP A 81 -4.02 6.89 -5.72
N PRO A 82 -5.11 7.01 -4.93
CA PRO A 82 -5.48 8.31 -4.37
C PRO A 82 -4.40 8.91 -3.47
N LEU A 83 -3.71 8.09 -2.66
CA LEU A 83 -2.59 8.56 -1.85
C LEU A 83 -1.44 9.08 -2.73
N ARG A 84 -1.12 8.37 -3.80
CA ARG A 84 -0.11 8.77 -4.80
C ARG A 84 -0.50 10.10 -5.44
N GLN A 85 -1.73 10.26 -5.89
CA GLN A 85 -2.23 11.48 -6.51
C GLN A 85 -2.13 12.67 -5.55
N LEU A 86 -2.63 12.55 -4.33
CA LEU A 86 -2.55 13.62 -3.32
C LEU A 86 -1.11 14.04 -3.02
N MET A 87 -0.20 13.07 -2.88
CA MET A 87 1.22 13.34 -2.66
C MET A 87 1.86 14.00 -3.88
N GLN A 88 1.56 13.52 -5.09
CA GLN A 88 2.16 14.04 -6.33
C GLN A 88 1.62 15.41 -6.71
N ASP A 89 0.35 15.71 -6.43
CA ASP A 89 -0.24 17.02 -6.64
C ASP A 89 0.44 18.08 -5.76
N LYS A 90 0.77 17.73 -4.51
CA LYS A 90 1.46 18.65 -3.59
C LYS A 90 2.95 18.78 -3.85
N PHE A 91 3.65 17.65 -4.02
CA PHE A 91 5.12 17.60 -4.02
C PHE A 91 5.73 17.47 -5.43
N GLY A 92 4.91 17.25 -6.45
CA GLY A 92 5.34 16.95 -7.81
C GLY A 92 5.33 15.45 -8.12
N ASN A 93 5.15 15.12 -9.40
CA ASN A 93 5.12 13.75 -9.90
C ASN A 93 6.48 13.35 -10.48
N ALA A 94 7.25 12.58 -9.71
CA ALA A 94 8.54 12.01 -10.10
C ALA A 94 8.43 10.65 -10.80
N GLY A 95 7.24 10.05 -10.88
CA GLY A 95 7.02 8.75 -11.52
C GLY A 95 5.95 7.91 -10.84
N ILE A 96 5.61 6.78 -11.45
CA ILE A 96 4.57 5.88 -10.93
C ILE A 96 5.14 4.81 -10.00
N GLY A 97 6.46 4.57 -10.04
CA GLY A 97 7.14 3.62 -9.18
C GLY A 97 7.10 2.19 -9.72
N TRP A 98 7.10 1.22 -8.81
CA TRP A 98 7.06 -0.20 -9.14
C TRP A 98 5.68 -0.63 -9.65
N VAL A 99 5.69 -1.46 -10.69
CA VAL A 99 4.51 -2.14 -11.23
C VAL A 99 4.83 -3.60 -11.52
N THR A 100 3.79 -4.43 -11.61
CA THR A 100 3.92 -5.86 -11.97
C THR A 100 4.52 -6.05 -13.37
N PRO A 101 5.11 -7.22 -13.68
CA PRO A 101 5.67 -7.49 -15.01
C PRO A 101 4.63 -7.38 -16.13
N MET A 102 3.39 -7.76 -15.84
CA MET A 102 2.25 -7.70 -16.74
C MET A 102 0.95 -7.69 -15.93
N GLN A 103 -0.20 -7.51 -16.59
CA GLN A 103 -1.50 -7.56 -15.95
C GLN A 103 -1.69 -8.85 -15.12
N VAL A 104 -1.92 -8.69 -13.81
CA VAL A 104 -2.27 -9.79 -12.89
C VAL A 104 -3.78 -9.83 -12.67
N LYS A 105 -4.38 -11.02 -12.77
CA LYS A 105 -5.82 -11.20 -12.57
C LYS A 105 -6.22 -10.84 -11.14
N GLY A 106 -7.22 -9.96 -11.00
CA GLY A 106 -7.74 -9.52 -9.71
C GLY A 106 -6.90 -8.44 -9.01
N GLN A 107 -5.88 -7.90 -9.68
CA GLN A 107 -5.13 -6.73 -9.22
C GLN A 107 -5.28 -5.58 -10.21
N ARG A 108 -4.87 -4.39 -9.79
CA ARG A 108 -4.98 -3.17 -10.60
C ARG A 108 -3.70 -2.35 -10.48
N HIS A 109 -3.33 -1.72 -11.59
CA HIS A 109 -2.45 -0.57 -11.60
C HIS A 109 -3.19 0.58 -12.26
N ALA A 110 -3.41 1.67 -11.55
CA ALA A 110 -4.23 2.79 -12.02
C ALA A 110 -3.66 3.47 -13.27
N LEU A 111 -2.33 3.61 -13.29
CA LEU A 111 -1.63 4.45 -14.26
C LEU A 111 -1.01 3.64 -15.40
N MET A 112 -1.13 2.32 -15.38
CA MET A 112 -0.50 1.44 -16.36
C MET A 112 -1.41 0.29 -16.79
N SER A 113 -1.29 -0.09 -18.06
CA SER A 113 -1.95 -1.24 -18.65
C SER A 113 -0.97 -2.04 -19.50
N TRP A 114 -1.25 -3.33 -19.65
CA TRP A 114 -0.46 -4.25 -20.46
C TRP A 114 -1.33 -4.94 -21.51
N GLN A 115 -0.78 -5.16 -22.70
CA GLN A 115 -1.36 -6.02 -23.73
C GLN A 115 -0.40 -7.19 -24.01
N PRO A 116 -0.48 -8.28 -23.22
CA PRO A 116 0.35 -9.46 -23.43
C PRO A 116 -0.13 -10.29 -24.63
N SER A 117 0.81 -10.84 -25.39
CA SER A 117 0.59 -11.83 -26.43
C SER A 117 1.50 -13.04 -26.16
N ASN A 118 0.90 -14.18 -25.82
CA ASN A 118 1.61 -15.43 -25.50
C ASN A 118 2.56 -15.29 -24.29
N TRP A 119 2.13 -14.55 -23.26
CA TRP A 119 2.80 -14.50 -21.95
C TRP A 119 1.88 -15.09 -20.88
N GLU A 120 2.48 -15.75 -19.91
CA GLU A 120 1.82 -16.17 -18.68
C GLU A 120 2.45 -15.49 -17.47
N VAL A 121 1.68 -15.31 -16.39
CA VAL A 121 2.16 -14.77 -15.13
C VAL A 121 1.97 -15.78 -14.00
N MET A 122 3.05 -16.07 -13.28
CA MET A 122 3.06 -16.88 -12.07
C MET A 122 3.10 -15.97 -10.85
N SER A 123 2.60 -16.46 -9.71
CA SER A 123 2.54 -15.71 -8.47
C SER A 123 2.97 -16.56 -7.27
N SER A 124 3.75 -15.96 -6.37
CA SER A 124 4.17 -16.57 -5.10
C SER A 124 2.99 -16.84 -4.16
N ARG A 125 1.82 -16.26 -4.44
CA ARG A 125 0.57 -16.58 -3.75
C ARG A 125 0.26 -18.08 -3.81
N ASN A 126 0.40 -18.67 -4.99
CA ASN A 126 -0.07 -20.04 -5.26
C ASN A 126 1.07 -21.02 -5.59
N ILE A 127 2.29 -20.54 -5.81
CA ILE A 127 3.46 -21.33 -6.19
C ILE A 127 4.57 -21.05 -5.18
N SER A 128 5.27 -22.08 -4.73
CA SER A 128 6.37 -21.95 -3.73
C SER A 128 7.74 -22.29 -4.31
N ASP A 129 7.82 -23.12 -5.34
CA ASP A 129 9.09 -23.67 -5.86
C ASP A 129 9.64 -22.89 -7.06
N LEU A 130 9.38 -21.58 -7.12
CA LEU A 130 9.90 -20.69 -8.16
C LEU A 130 10.67 -19.53 -7.51
N ASP A 131 11.73 -19.09 -8.18
CA ASP A 131 12.57 -17.98 -7.76
C ASP A 131 11.89 -16.64 -8.04
N PHE A 132 10.99 -16.20 -7.16
CA PHE A 132 10.20 -14.98 -7.36
C PHE A 132 11.00 -13.70 -7.03
N PRO A 133 11.03 -12.68 -7.90
CA PRO A 133 11.62 -11.38 -7.58
C PRO A 133 10.70 -10.60 -6.63
N MET A 134 11.12 -9.38 -6.26
CA MET A 134 10.32 -8.52 -5.39
C MET A 134 8.89 -8.33 -5.94
N GLY A 135 7.92 -8.48 -5.05
CA GLY A 135 6.50 -8.42 -5.38
C GLY A 135 5.88 -9.78 -5.70
N GLY A 136 6.68 -10.83 -5.94
CA GLY A 136 6.16 -12.20 -6.03
C GLY A 136 5.51 -12.55 -7.36
N TYR A 137 5.89 -11.88 -8.46
CA TYR A 137 5.36 -12.15 -9.80
C TYR A 137 6.47 -12.39 -10.81
N VAL A 138 6.26 -13.40 -11.66
CA VAL A 138 7.14 -13.71 -12.78
C VAL A 138 6.30 -13.84 -14.03
N ALA A 139 6.61 -13.06 -15.06
CA ALA A 139 6.08 -13.27 -16.40
C ALA A 139 7.04 -14.15 -17.20
N LYS A 140 6.49 -15.16 -17.88
CA LYS A 140 7.21 -16.05 -18.80
C LYS A 140 6.58 -16.00 -20.20
N PRO A 141 7.39 -15.94 -21.26
CA PRO A 141 6.90 -16.11 -22.61
C PRO A 141 6.58 -17.58 -22.85
N LEU A 142 5.45 -17.85 -23.53
CA LEU A 142 5.05 -19.21 -23.92
C LEU A 142 5.80 -19.72 -25.16
N ARG A 143 6.44 -18.82 -25.92
CA ARG A 143 7.23 -19.13 -27.12
C ARG A 143 8.15 -17.96 -27.49
N LYS A 144 9.14 -18.22 -28.34
CA LYS A 144 9.91 -17.16 -29.00
C LYS A 144 8.98 -16.20 -29.77
N GLY A 145 9.22 -14.90 -29.64
CA GLY A 145 8.40 -13.86 -30.27
C GLY A 145 7.12 -13.49 -29.49
N SER A 146 6.91 -14.03 -28.29
CA SER A 146 5.92 -13.48 -27.36
C SER A 146 6.19 -12.00 -27.12
N SER A 147 5.15 -11.19 -27.04
CA SER A 147 5.26 -9.73 -26.95
C SER A 147 4.37 -9.15 -25.86
N LEU A 148 4.80 -8.05 -25.25
CA LEU A 148 4.10 -7.38 -24.16
C LEU A 148 4.16 -5.86 -24.39
N LEU A 149 3.04 -5.24 -24.73
CA LEU A 149 2.95 -3.78 -24.83
C LEU A 149 2.60 -3.18 -23.47
N ALA A 150 3.49 -2.35 -22.94
CA ALA A 150 3.34 -1.60 -21.70
C ALA A 150 2.92 -0.15 -21.99
N THR A 151 1.77 0.28 -21.50
CA THR A 151 1.15 1.58 -21.82
C THR A 151 0.75 2.35 -20.57
N LEU A 152 0.99 3.66 -20.56
CA LEU A 152 0.47 4.56 -19.52
C LEU A 152 -1.00 4.88 -19.80
N ASN A 153 -1.85 4.82 -18.77
CA ASN A 153 -3.30 5.07 -18.90
C ASN A 153 -3.63 6.57 -19.03
N GLN A 154 -2.62 7.43 -18.93
CA GLN A 154 -2.71 8.88 -18.90
C GLN A 154 -1.79 9.49 -19.97
N VAL A 155 -2.38 10.26 -20.90
CA VAL A 155 -1.67 10.78 -22.07
C VAL A 155 -0.59 11.78 -21.67
N GLU A 156 -0.81 12.59 -20.65
CA GLU A 156 0.16 13.55 -20.13
C GLU A 156 1.43 12.90 -19.59
N LEU A 157 1.33 11.67 -19.08
CA LEU A 157 2.48 10.91 -18.57
C LEU A 157 3.37 10.37 -19.71
N THR A 158 2.85 10.28 -20.94
CA THR A 158 3.64 9.88 -22.13
C THR A 158 4.62 10.98 -22.59
N ARG A 159 4.51 12.19 -22.04
CA ARG A 159 5.40 13.31 -22.37
C ARG A 159 6.72 13.19 -21.62
N GLY A 160 7.76 12.87 -22.38
CA GLY A 160 9.15 12.84 -21.89
C GLY A 160 9.65 11.41 -21.65
N MET A 161 10.94 11.33 -21.30
CA MET A 161 11.61 10.06 -21.07
C MET A 161 11.40 9.56 -19.64
N TRP A 162 11.56 8.26 -19.50
CA TRP A 162 11.46 7.50 -18.27
C TRP A 162 12.75 6.72 -18.04
N ASN A 163 13.27 6.79 -16.82
CA ASN A 163 14.19 5.79 -16.31
C ASN A 163 13.35 4.55 -15.96
N VAL A 164 13.51 3.49 -16.75
CA VAL A 164 12.85 2.21 -16.57
C VAL A 164 13.87 1.22 -16.03
N ARG A 165 13.58 0.67 -14.86
CA ARG A 165 14.34 -0.45 -14.31
C ARG A 165 13.51 -1.71 -14.43
N LEU A 166 14.01 -2.72 -15.14
CA LEU A 166 13.33 -3.98 -15.39
C LEU A 166 14.08 -5.13 -14.74
N MET A 167 13.35 -6.03 -14.07
CA MET A 167 13.93 -7.29 -13.60
C MET A 167 13.86 -8.34 -14.68
N VAL A 168 15.02 -8.91 -15.02
CA VAL A 168 15.12 -9.98 -16.00
C VAL A 168 15.97 -11.10 -15.45
N LYS A 169 15.58 -12.33 -15.75
CA LYS A 169 16.35 -13.53 -15.45
C LYS A 169 16.47 -14.36 -16.73
N SER A 170 17.70 -14.59 -17.16
CA SER A 170 18.01 -15.42 -18.33
C SER A 170 19.45 -15.91 -18.34
N THR A 171 19.64 -17.12 -18.85
CA THR A 171 20.97 -17.71 -19.11
C THR A 171 21.56 -17.29 -20.46
N LYS A 172 20.85 -16.48 -21.25
CA LYS A 172 21.33 -15.93 -22.53
C LYS A 172 21.48 -14.40 -22.45
N PRO A 173 22.50 -13.82 -23.10
CA PRO A 173 22.76 -12.38 -23.05
C PRO A 173 21.68 -11.54 -23.75
N GLU A 174 21.05 -12.08 -24.80
CA GLU A 174 20.02 -11.40 -25.60
C GLU A 174 18.67 -12.10 -25.43
N ALA A 175 18.13 -12.05 -24.21
CA ALA A 175 16.91 -12.79 -23.86
C ALA A 175 15.60 -12.07 -24.21
N ILE A 176 15.64 -10.74 -24.16
CA ILE A 176 14.51 -9.86 -24.45
C ILE A 176 14.97 -8.68 -25.29
N ALA A 177 14.04 -8.06 -26.01
CA ALA A 177 14.23 -6.75 -26.64
C ALA A 177 13.16 -5.79 -26.13
N VAL A 178 13.54 -4.55 -25.85
CA VAL A 178 12.60 -3.47 -25.50
C VAL A 178 12.62 -2.45 -26.62
N GLU A 179 11.44 -2.13 -27.14
CA GLU A 179 11.23 -1.21 -28.26
C GLU A 179 10.18 -0.16 -27.91
N ASP A 180 10.55 1.13 -27.93
CA ASP A 180 9.57 2.21 -27.84
C ASP A 180 8.82 2.40 -29.16
N MET A 181 7.62 2.98 -29.12
CA MET A 181 6.82 3.23 -30.34
C MET A 181 7.40 4.33 -31.24
N GLN A 182 8.61 4.80 -30.96
CA GLN A 182 9.36 5.74 -31.81
C GLN A 182 10.54 5.03 -32.49
N ASN A 183 10.63 3.70 -32.39
CA ASN A 183 11.69 2.83 -32.92
C ASN A 183 13.10 3.23 -32.43
N ARG A 184 13.21 3.88 -31.27
CA ARG A 184 14.47 4.52 -30.81
C ARG A 184 15.32 3.66 -29.90
N VAL A 185 14.81 2.51 -29.46
CA VAL A 185 15.60 1.59 -28.65
C VAL A 185 15.35 0.19 -29.17
N ARG A 186 16.38 -0.47 -29.68
CA ARG A 186 16.41 -1.93 -29.80
C ARG A 186 17.47 -2.34 -28.80
N VAL A 187 17.08 -2.65 -27.57
CA VAL A 187 18.07 -3.05 -26.56
C VAL A 187 18.53 -4.49 -26.82
N SER A 188 19.19 -4.72 -27.95
CA SER A 188 20.00 -5.92 -28.20
C SER A 188 21.41 -5.75 -27.65
N ASP A 189 21.89 -4.51 -27.51
CA ASP A 189 23.30 -4.28 -27.19
C ASP A 189 23.48 -4.01 -25.69
N GLY A 190 23.75 -5.09 -24.92
CA GLY A 190 24.53 -4.98 -23.67
C GLY A 190 23.82 -5.16 -22.33
N LEU A 191 22.54 -5.55 -22.28
CA LEU A 191 21.80 -5.58 -21.01
C LEU A 191 22.14 -6.72 -20.06
N LEU A 192 22.54 -7.88 -20.58
CA LEU A 192 23.05 -8.98 -19.77
C LEU A 192 24.48 -9.28 -20.23
N SER A 193 25.40 -8.36 -19.94
CA SER A 193 26.84 -8.56 -20.18
C SER A 193 27.39 -9.81 -19.47
N HIS A 194 26.65 -10.33 -18.48
CA HIS A 194 26.94 -11.56 -17.76
C HIS A 194 25.65 -12.38 -17.58
N PRO A 195 25.31 -13.30 -18.49
CA PRO A 195 24.15 -14.18 -18.31
C PRO A 195 24.26 -14.94 -17.00
N SER A 196 23.17 -15.02 -16.23
CA SER A 196 23.15 -15.67 -14.93
C SER A 196 21.86 -16.45 -14.72
N ASN A 197 21.90 -17.44 -13.84
CA ASN A 197 20.67 -18.10 -13.38
C ASN A 197 19.95 -17.31 -12.26
N GLY A 198 20.32 -16.04 -12.04
CA GLY A 198 19.72 -15.14 -11.06
C GLY A 198 19.00 -13.96 -11.71
N TRP A 199 18.28 -13.21 -10.89
CA TRP A 199 17.64 -11.96 -11.30
C TRP A 199 18.66 -10.85 -11.50
N GLN A 200 18.46 -10.05 -12.54
CA GLN A 200 19.32 -8.93 -12.92
C GLN A 200 18.47 -7.69 -13.21
N MET A 201 18.96 -6.53 -12.75
CA MET A 201 18.36 -5.24 -13.05
C MET A 201 18.88 -4.71 -14.38
N ILE A 202 17.96 -4.30 -15.23
CA ILE A 202 18.21 -3.67 -16.52
C ILE A 202 17.69 -2.24 -16.45
N ASP A 203 18.58 -1.27 -16.58
CA ASP A 203 18.23 0.16 -16.57
C ASP A 203 18.19 0.71 -18.00
N LEU A 204 17.10 1.38 -18.33
CA LEU A 204 16.80 1.93 -19.65
C LEU A 204 16.33 3.38 -19.53
N LEU A 205 16.75 4.22 -20.46
CA LEU A 205 16.15 5.54 -20.67
C LEU A 205 15.30 5.48 -21.94
N THR A 206 13.97 5.53 -21.80
CA THR A 206 13.07 5.30 -22.94
C THR A 206 11.74 6.06 -22.82
N TYR A 207 10.92 6.03 -23.86
CA TYR A 207 9.56 6.56 -23.86
C TYR A 207 8.52 5.45 -23.61
N LEU A 208 7.36 5.82 -23.07
CA LEU A 208 6.17 4.97 -23.05
C LEU A 208 5.14 5.45 -24.09
N PRO A 209 4.38 4.52 -24.71
CA PRO A 209 4.44 3.07 -24.52
C PRO A 209 5.69 2.42 -25.14
N PHE A 210 6.11 1.30 -24.56
CA PHE A 210 7.13 0.41 -25.12
C PHE A 210 6.63 -1.03 -25.14
N LYS A 211 7.19 -1.82 -26.04
CA LYS A 211 6.93 -3.24 -26.21
C LYS A 211 8.16 -4.02 -25.73
N ILE A 212 7.93 -5.11 -25.01
CA ILE A 212 8.95 -6.10 -24.67
C ILE A 212 8.70 -7.36 -25.50
N ASP A 213 9.66 -7.74 -26.33
CA ASP A 213 9.66 -8.97 -27.12
C ASP A 213 10.58 -10.02 -26.50
N ALA A 214 10.09 -11.25 -26.35
CA ALA A 214 10.90 -12.38 -25.93
C ALA A 214 11.71 -12.91 -27.12
N ILE A 215 13.04 -12.73 -27.06
CA ILE A 215 13.98 -13.29 -28.03
C ILE A 215 14.28 -14.76 -27.68
N ASP A 216 14.24 -15.08 -26.38
CA ASP A 216 14.37 -16.41 -25.82
C ASP A 216 13.12 -16.80 -25.00
N GLU A 217 12.65 -18.04 -25.16
CA GLU A 217 11.49 -18.55 -24.42
C GLU A 217 11.80 -18.89 -22.96
N ALA A 218 13.09 -19.03 -22.61
CA ALA A 218 13.52 -19.21 -21.23
C ALA A 218 13.61 -17.90 -20.43
N ALA A 219 13.44 -16.74 -21.07
CA ALA A 219 13.50 -15.44 -20.41
C ALA A 219 12.39 -15.30 -19.37
N GLN A 220 12.70 -14.68 -18.24
CA GLN A 220 11.72 -14.35 -17.21
C GLN A 220 11.80 -12.87 -16.90
N ILE A 221 10.63 -12.25 -16.66
CA ILE A 221 10.51 -10.84 -16.33
C ILE A 221 9.82 -10.68 -14.98
N GLY A 222 10.41 -9.89 -14.10
CA GLY A 222 9.83 -9.49 -12.82
C GLY A 222 9.19 -8.11 -12.89
N GLY A 223 8.92 -7.49 -11.75
CA GLY A 223 8.40 -6.12 -11.73
C GLY A 223 9.33 -5.11 -12.41
N MET A 224 8.78 -3.93 -12.69
CA MET A 224 9.53 -2.81 -13.28
C MET A 224 9.26 -1.51 -12.53
N TRP A 225 10.26 -0.63 -12.47
CA TRP A 225 10.14 0.71 -11.89
C TRP A 225 10.15 1.75 -12.99
N LEU A 226 9.25 2.72 -12.85
CA LEU A 226 9.04 3.78 -13.80
C LEU A 226 9.20 5.12 -13.09
N GLN A 227 10.37 5.73 -13.28
CA GLN A 227 10.69 7.08 -12.80
C GLN A 227 10.78 8.04 -13.98
N ARG A 228 10.16 9.21 -13.86
CA ARG A 228 10.27 10.25 -14.88
C ARG A 228 11.68 10.82 -14.89
N TYR A 229 12.26 10.94 -16.08
CA TYR A 229 13.61 11.44 -16.24
C TYR A 229 13.72 12.91 -15.81
N GLN A 230 14.66 13.20 -14.90
CA GLN A 230 14.93 14.55 -14.36
C GLN A 230 13.69 15.28 -13.83
N LYS A 231 12.74 14.55 -13.24
CA LYS A 231 11.59 15.14 -12.56
C LYS A 231 11.68 14.97 -11.04
N PRO A 232 11.71 16.07 -10.28
CA PRO A 232 11.59 16.03 -8.84
C PRO A 232 10.15 15.67 -8.44
N GLY A 233 9.97 15.21 -7.20
CA GLY A 233 8.65 14.91 -6.64
C GLY A 233 8.58 13.59 -5.90
N VAL A 234 7.37 13.05 -5.78
CA VAL A 234 7.10 11.80 -5.08
C VAL A 234 6.91 10.65 -6.06
N ILE A 235 7.48 9.51 -5.71
CA ILE A 235 7.15 8.19 -6.26
C ILE A 235 6.45 7.40 -5.15
N LEU A 236 5.29 6.80 -5.45
CA LEU A 236 4.60 5.90 -4.52
C LEU A 236 4.28 4.58 -5.22
N SER A 237 5.02 3.55 -4.82
CA SER A 237 4.90 2.18 -5.33
C SER A 237 3.98 1.35 -4.43
N GLY A 238 2.96 0.73 -5.02
CA GLY A 238 2.12 -0.26 -4.34
C GLY A 238 2.50 -1.68 -4.76
N ILE A 239 3.05 -2.46 -3.83
CA ILE A 239 3.50 -3.84 -4.03
C ILE A 239 2.59 -4.75 -3.21
N GLY A 240 1.42 -5.06 -3.79
CA GLY A 240 0.37 -5.84 -3.14
C GLY A 240 0.28 -7.27 -3.64
N THR A 241 -0.16 -8.19 -2.79
CA THR A 241 -0.57 -9.54 -3.21
C THR A 241 -1.90 -9.92 -2.56
N ASN A 242 -2.90 -10.23 -3.39
CA ASN A 242 -4.22 -10.64 -2.93
C ASN A 242 -4.14 -11.81 -1.95
N GLY A 243 -4.73 -11.64 -0.76
CA GLY A 243 -4.77 -12.67 0.28
C GLY A 243 -3.43 -12.97 0.95
N ALA A 244 -2.41 -12.13 0.75
CA ALA A 244 -1.12 -12.33 1.38
C ALA A 244 -1.16 -12.00 2.87
N GLN A 245 -0.44 -12.81 3.65
CA GLN A 245 0.08 -12.41 4.95
C GLN A 245 1.50 -11.86 4.75
N GLN A 246 2.04 -11.18 5.75
CA GLN A 246 3.37 -10.60 5.69
C GLN A 246 4.46 -11.66 5.41
N SER A 247 4.26 -12.90 5.84
CA SER A 247 5.16 -14.04 5.59
C SER A 247 5.36 -14.39 4.11
N ILE A 248 4.60 -13.78 3.18
CA ILE A 248 4.75 -13.98 1.74
C ILE A 248 6.17 -13.69 1.23
N TRP A 249 6.92 -12.82 1.91
CA TRP A 249 8.32 -12.50 1.55
C TRP A 249 9.26 -13.70 1.66
N ASN A 250 8.91 -14.70 2.48
CA ASN A 250 9.70 -15.93 2.61
C ASN A 250 9.66 -16.79 1.34
N LYS A 251 8.76 -16.48 0.40
CA LYS A 251 8.67 -17.14 -0.91
C LYS A 251 9.42 -16.39 -2.01
N TRP A 252 10.08 -15.28 -1.69
CA TRP A 252 10.81 -14.47 -2.67
C TRP A 252 12.30 -14.83 -2.65
N SER A 253 12.94 -14.64 -3.81
CA SER A 253 14.36 -14.88 -4.06
C SER A 253 15.23 -13.98 -3.18
N PRO A 254 16.40 -14.42 -2.69
CA PRO A 254 17.28 -13.53 -1.93
C PRO A 254 17.58 -12.18 -2.62
N GLN A 255 17.56 -12.15 -3.96
CA GLN A 255 17.79 -10.96 -4.79
C GLN A 255 16.67 -9.91 -4.69
N TRP A 256 15.49 -10.22 -4.15
CA TRP A 256 14.45 -9.23 -3.90
C TRP A 256 14.93 -8.11 -2.95
N LEU A 257 15.94 -8.39 -2.11
CA LEU A 257 16.56 -7.39 -1.25
C LEU A 257 17.45 -6.41 -2.02
N ASP A 258 18.12 -6.86 -3.09
CA ASP A 258 18.89 -5.98 -3.98
C ASP A 258 17.94 -5.05 -4.74
N GLU A 259 16.78 -5.58 -5.16
CA GLU A 259 15.69 -4.80 -5.75
C GLU A 259 15.16 -3.74 -4.77
N LEU A 260 14.91 -4.12 -3.52
CA LEU A 260 14.48 -3.19 -2.48
C LEU A 260 15.54 -2.12 -2.23
N ALA A 261 16.82 -2.48 -2.11
CA ALA A 261 17.91 -1.51 -1.93
C ALA A 261 17.98 -0.52 -3.10
N ALA A 262 17.78 -1.00 -4.32
CA ALA A 262 17.83 -0.20 -5.54
C ALA A 262 16.71 0.85 -5.62
N THR A 263 15.62 0.70 -4.85
CA THR A 263 14.57 1.72 -4.73
C THR A 263 15.03 2.99 -4.01
N SER A 264 16.03 2.87 -3.12
CA SER A 264 16.47 3.93 -2.21
C SER A 264 15.29 4.62 -1.49
N SER A 265 14.27 3.84 -1.11
CA SER A 265 13.06 4.39 -0.49
C SER A 265 13.36 5.15 0.79
N ASP A 266 12.67 6.28 0.95
CA ASP A 266 12.72 7.13 2.14
C ASP A 266 11.67 6.73 3.17
N LEU A 267 10.59 6.11 2.71
CA LEU A 267 9.52 5.55 3.54
C LEU A 267 9.12 4.17 3.02
N VAL A 268 9.12 3.19 3.91
CA VAL A 268 8.53 1.87 3.65
C VAL A 268 7.26 1.71 4.48
N ILE A 269 6.14 1.45 3.82
CA ILE A 269 4.84 1.18 4.43
C ILE A 269 4.60 -0.32 4.43
N LEU A 270 4.26 -0.90 5.58
CA LEU A 270 3.86 -2.29 5.73
C LEU A 270 2.36 -2.34 6.05
N GLU A 271 1.56 -2.81 5.11
CA GLU A 271 0.09 -2.87 5.18
C GLU A 271 -0.36 -4.33 5.06
N TYR A 272 -0.38 -5.02 6.19
CA TYR A 272 -0.82 -6.43 6.30
C TYR A 272 -1.70 -6.58 7.55
N GLY A 273 -2.13 -7.80 7.85
CA GLY A 273 -2.84 -8.12 9.09
C GLY A 273 -4.29 -8.52 8.84
N THR A 274 -4.91 -8.14 7.73
CA THR A 274 -6.27 -8.58 7.40
C THR A 274 -6.31 -10.10 7.30
N ASN A 275 -5.43 -10.70 6.49
CA ASN A 275 -5.41 -12.16 6.28
C ASN A 275 -4.92 -12.93 7.53
N GLU A 276 -4.00 -12.35 8.31
CA GLU A 276 -3.59 -12.91 9.61
C GLU A 276 -4.76 -12.92 10.61
N ALA A 277 -5.62 -11.90 10.60
CA ALA A 277 -6.76 -11.80 11.51
C ALA A 277 -7.82 -12.87 11.27
N PHE A 278 -7.94 -13.35 10.02
CA PHE A 278 -8.85 -14.45 9.66
C PHE A 278 -8.30 -15.85 9.97
N ASN A 279 -7.03 -15.98 10.39
CA ASN A 279 -6.47 -17.26 10.83
C ASN A 279 -6.91 -17.57 12.28
N ASP A 280 -7.75 -18.59 12.46
CA ASP A 280 -8.24 -19.04 13.78
C ASP A 280 -7.17 -19.77 14.61
N THR A 281 -6.08 -20.19 13.98
CA THR A 281 -4.95 -20.90 14.61
C THR A 281 -3.66 -20.07 14.57
N LEU A 282 -3.78 -18.74 14.53
CA LEU A 282 -2.63 -17.83 14.49
C LEU A 282 -1.68 -18.08 15.67
N ASP A 283 -0.43 -18.47 15.37
CA ASP A 283 0.64 -18.50 16.37
C ASP A 283 1.14 -17.06 16.60
N GLU A 284 0.80 -16.51 17.77
CA GLU A 284 1.18 -15.16 18.16
C GLU A 284 2.71 -14.94 18.22
N LYS A 285 3.46 -15.96 18.63
CA LYS A 285 4.92 -15.87 18.75
C LYS A 285 5.55 -15.86 17.37
N GLU A 286 5.09 -16.73 16.48
CA GLU A 286 5.55 -16.77 15.09
C GLU A 286 5.21 -15.46 14.37
N TYR A 287 3.97 -14.97 14.48
CA TYR A 287 3.55 -13.72 13.85
C TYR A 287 4.38 -12.53 14.33
N ARG A 288 4.58 -12.39 15.65
CA ARG A 288 5.42 -11.35 16.24
C ARG A 288 6.86 -11.43 15.73
N LYS A 289 7.44 -12.62 15.71
CA LYS A 289 8.82 -12.85 15.23
C LYS A 289 8.94 -12.50 13.76
N ASN A 290 7.98 -12.91 12.93
CA ASN A 290 7.96 -12.62 11.51
C ASN A 290 7.89 -11.10 11.25
N LEU A 291 6.97 -10.38 11.92
CA LEU A 291 6.85 -8.93 11.76
C LEU A 291 8.12 -8.19 12.23
N HIS A 292 8.70 -8.58 13.37
CA HIS A 292 10.00 -8.07 13.83
C HIS A 292 11.10 -8.28 12.79
N ASN A 293 11.27 -9.51 12.29
CA ASN A 293 12.29 -9.86 11.32
C ASN A 293 12.16 -9.07 10.01
N SER A 294 10.93 -8.78 9.61
CA SER A 294 10.62 -8.03 8.39
C SER A 294 10.96 -6.55 8.52
N ILE A 295 10.66 -5.92 9.65
CA ILE A 295 11.14 -4.57 9.96
C ILE A 295 12.67 -4.52 10.00
N GLN A 296 13.30 -5.51 10.63
CA GLN A 296 14.76 -5.60 10.68
C GLN A 296 15.39 -5.82 9.30
N THR A 297 14.71 -6.56 8.43
CA THR A 297 15.13 -6.75 7.03
C THR A 297 15.10 -5.43 6.29
N VAL A 298 14.00 -4.69 6.36
CA VAL A 298 13.91 -3.34 5.77
C VAL A 298 15.00 -2.42 6.31
N ARG A 299 15.26 -2.42 7.62
CA ARG A 299 16.31 -1.58 8.25
C ARG A 299 17.72 -1.88 7.78
N ARG A 300 18.03 -3.15 7.50
CA ARG A 300 19.34 -3.56 6.98
C ARG A 300 19.49 -3.18 5.51
N THR A 301 18.45 -3.37 4.73
CA THR A 301 18.46 -3.11 3.28
C THR A 301 18.36 -1.62 2.94
N LEU A 302 17.57 -0.87 3.71
CA LEU A 302 17.33 0.56 3.55
C LEU A 302 17.62 1.29 4.86
N PRO A 303 18.90 1.51 5.22
CA PRO A 303 19.28 2.06 6.52
C PRO A 303 18.73 3.46 6.81
N ASN A 304 18.45 4.24 5.75
CA ASN A 304 17.97 5.62 5.81
C ASN A 304 16.43 5.76 5.66
N ALA A 305 15.70 4.67 5.45
CA ALA A 305 14.24 4.71 5.33
C ALA A 305 13.58 4.82 6.71
N ALA A 306 12.56 5.66 6.84
CA ALA A 306 11.58 5.52 7.91
C ALA A 306 10.63 4.36 7.59
N ILE A 307 10.03 3.76 8.61
CA ILE A 307 9.08 2.66 8.45
C ILE A 307 7.74 3.05 9.05
N LEU A 308 6.67 2.82 8.31
CA LEU A 308 5.29 2.97 8.78
C LEU A 308 4.57 1.63 8.74
N LEU A 309 4.10 1.17 9.89
CA LEU A 309 3.19 0.04 9.99
C LEU A 309 1.74 0.54 9.93
N VAL A 310 0.99 0.12 8.91
CA VAL A 310 -0.45 0.34 8.82
C VAL A 310 -1.12 -0.86 9.49
N GLY A 311 -1.87 -0.60 10.56
CA GLY A 311 -2.65 -1.64 11.23
C GLY A 311 -3.77 -2.17 10.34
N ALA A 312 -4.17 -3.42 10.55
CA ALA A 312 -5.27 -4.02 9.80
C ALA A 312 -6.53 -3.14 9.86
N SER A 313 -7.19 -2.94 8.72
CA SER A 313 -8.50 -2.26 8.66
C SER A 313 -9.54 -3.04 9.46
N ASP A 314 -10.69 -2.44 9.78
CA ASP A 314 -11.78 -3.22 10.36
C ASP A 314 -12.29 -4.25 9.35
N SER A 315 -12.72 -5.41 9.83
CA SER A 315 -13.31 -6.47 9.02
C SER A 315 -14.29 -7.26 9.89
N ILE A 316 -15.29 -7.85 9.24
CA ILE A 316 -16.34 -8.61 9.92
C ILE A 316 -16.53 -9.94 9.17
N LYS A 317 -16.67 -11.03 9.91
CA LYS A 317 -16.98 -12.35 9.38
C LYS A 317 -18.45 -12.40 8.99
N ASN A 318 -18.72 -12.75 7.73
CA ASN A 318 -20.08 -13.02 7.29
C ASN A 318 -20.66 -14.23 8.04
N GLY A 319 -21.78 -14.02 8.75
CA GLY A 319 -22.51 -15.05 9.47
C GLY A 319 -23.85 -14.55 10.04
N ASN A 320 -24.84 -15.43 10.16
CA ASN A 320 -26.17 -15.18 10.77
C ASN A 320 -26.07 -15.02 12.30
N SER A 321 -25.18 -14.16 12.77
CA SER A 321 -25.04 -13.86 14.20
C SER A 321 -25.91 -12.66 14.55
N THR A 322 -26.91 -12.89 15.40
CA THR A 322 -27.71 -11.85 16.08
C THR A 322 -26.97 -11.23 17.27
N ARG A 323 -25.67 -11.51 17.45
CA ARG A 323 -24.87 -11.06 18.59
C ARG A 323 -24.18 -9.72 18.35
N GLU A 324 -23.68 -9.15 19.43
CA GLU A 324 -22.85 -7.94 19.45
C GLU A 324 -21.71 -8.03 18.42
N CYS A 325 -21.36 -6.90 17.81
CA CYS A 325 -20.42 -6.92 16.68
C CYS A 325 -19.02 -7.44 17.04
N SER A 326 -18.58 -7.38 18.30
CA SER A 326 -17.32 -8.01 18.73
C SER A 326 -17.27 -9.51 18.42
N ASP A 327 -18.40 -10.20 18.46
CA ASP A 327 -18.51 -11.64 18.15
C ASP A 327 -18.41 -11.92 16.65
N LYS A 328 -18.50 -10.89 15.82
CA LYS A 328 -18.41 -10.99 14.36
C LYS A 328 -17.03 -10.60 13.83
N GLN A 329 -16.11 -10.11 14.66
CA GLN A 329 -14.74 -9.83 14.19
C GLN A 329 -14.00 -11.12 13.82
N PRO A 330 -13.00 -11.06 12.92
CA PRO A 330 -12.10 -12.17 12.66
C PRO A 330 -11.48 -12.70 13.97
N PRO A 331 -11.30 -14.03 14.11
CA PRO A 331 -10.97 -14.67 15.38
C PRO A 331 -9.68 -14.14 16.01
N SER A 332 -8.71 -13.75 15.18
CA SER A 332 -7.40 -13.28 15.63
C SER A 332 -7.22 -11.76 15.51
N TYR A 333 -8.29 -11.01 15.24
CA TYR A 333 -8.20 -9.57 14.97
C TYR A 333 -7.54 -8.78 16.11
N GLN A 334 -8.01 -9.01 17.34
CA GLN A 334 -7.48 -8.29 18.51
C GLN A 334 -6.02 -8.65 18.79
N GLN A 335 -5.64 -9.91 18.57
CA GLN A 335 -4.28 -10.41 18.69
C GLN A 335 -3.38 -9.74 17.65
N VAL A 336 -3.79 -9.73 16.38
CA VAL A 336 -3.06 -9.08 15.27
C VAL A 336 -2.84 -7.60 15.58
N LYS A 337 -3.91 -6.85 15.89
CA LYS A 337 -3.82 -5.42 16.21
C LYS A 337 -2.86 -5.14 17.37
N LYS A 338 -2.97 -5.93 18.45
CA LYS A 338 -2.11 -5.83 19.63
C LYS A 338 -0.64 -6.11 19.27
N ILE A 339 -0.37 -7.15 18.48
CA ILE A 339 0.99 -7.52 18.07
C ILE A 339 1.58 -6.45 17.16
N GLN A 340 0.84 -5.99 16.15
CA GLN A 340 1.27 -4.94 15.23
C GLN A 340 1.71 -3.69 15.99
N ARG A 341 0.85 -3.14 16.85
CA ARG A 341 1.19 -1.95 17.64
C ARG A 341 2.36 -2.20 18.60
N ALA A 342 2.39 -3.35 19.27
CA ALA A 342 3.47 -3.69 20.20
C ALA A 342 4.83 -3.84 19.50
N VAL A 343 4.86 -4.43 18.30
CA VAL A 343 6.08 -4.53 17.49
C VAL A 343 6.47 -3.15 16.96
N ALA A 344 5.52 -2.34 16.49
CA ALA A 344 5.82 -0.97 16.07
C ALA A 344 6.49 -0.17 17.20
N GLN A 345 5.97 -0.33 18.42
CA GLN A 345 6.53 0.29 19.61
C GLN A 345 7.92 -0.26 19.99
N SER A 346 8.10 -1.60 20.01
CA SER A 346 9.39 -2.19 20.40
C SER A 346 10.48 -1.92 19.36
N GLU A 347 10.11 -1.85 18.09
CA GLU A 347 11.04 -1.51 17.02
C GLU A 347 11.33 -0.02 16.96
N GLY A 348 10.46 0.85 17.50
CA GLY A 348 10.56 2.29 17.30
C GLY A 348 10.35 2.64 15.83
N VAL A 349 9.18 2.32 15.30
CA VAL A 349 8.73 2.71 13.95
C VAL A 349 7.41 3.48 14.04
N LEU A 350 6.95 4.05 12.93
CA LEU A 350 5.67 4.74 12.87
C LEU A 350 4.51 3.74 12.82
N TYR A 351 3.35 4.12 13.37
CA TYR A 351 2.13 3.33 13.34
C TYR A 351 0.91 4.16 12.96
N TRP A 352 0.03 3.61 12.13
CA TRP A 352 -1.26 4.18 11.78
C TRP A 352 -2.38 3.15 11.98
N ASP A 353 -3.32 3.45 12.89
CA ASP A 353 -4.42 2.56 13.24
C ASP A 353 -5.60 2.71 12.25
N TRP A 354 -5.60 1.88 11.20
CA TRP A 354 -6.63 1.96 10.15
C TRP A 354 -8.03 1.69 10.69
N GLN A 355 -8.22 0.75 11.62
CA GLN A 355 -9.53 0.55 12.26
C GLN A 355 -10.01 1.82 12.97
N LYS A 356 -9.12 2.50 13.69
CA LYS A 356 -9.49 3.77 14.34
C LYS A 356 -9.82 4.85 13.31
N ALA A 357 -9.09 4.92 12.19
CA ALA A 357 -9.42 5.81 11.07
C ALA A 357 -10.81 5.56 10.52
N MET A 358 -11.24 4.30 10.46
CA MET A 358 -12.58 3.91 10.02
C MET A 358 -13.70 4.26 11.02
N GLY A 359 -13.38 4.76 12.22
CA GLY A 359 -14.35 4.99 13.30
C GLY A 359 -14.36 3.88 14.35
N GLY A 360 -13.27 3.12 14.46
CA GLY A 360 -13.07 2.13 15.52
C GLY A 360 -13.68 0.76 15.22
N LYS A 361 -13.89 -0.01 16.29
CA LYS A 361 -14.47 -1.36 16.21
C LYS A 361 -15.82 -1.29 15.51
N CYS A 362 -16.13 -2.28 14.69
CA CYS A 362 -17.45 -2.41 14.06
C CYS A 362 -17.77 -1.30 13.05
N SER A 363 -16.74 -0.62 12.57
CA SER A 363 -16.88 0.38 11.53
C SER A 363 -17.21 -0.25 10.19
N MET A 364 -16.78 -1.50 9.91
CA MET A 364 -16.98 -2.09 8.59
C MET A 364 -18.45 -2.25 8.20
N GLU A 365 -19.33 -2.71 9.10
CA GLU A 365 -20.79 -2.78 8.86
C GLU A 365 -21.36 -1.39 8.53
N ARG A 366 -20.90 -0.35 9.24
CA ARG A 366 -21.30 1.04 8.97
C ARG A 366 -20.75 1.57 7.65
N TRP A 367 -19.52 1.20 7.29
CA TRP A 367 -18.93 1.57 6.02
C TRP A 367 -19.68 0.93 4.86
N VAL A 368 -20.09 -0.33 4.99
CA VAL A 368 -20.92 -1.02 3.99
C VAL A 368 -22.27 -0.33 3.83
N SER A 369 -22.93 0.07 4.93
CA SER A 369 -24.22 0.78 4.87
C SER A 369 -24.13 2.18 4.25
N HIS A 370 -22.92 2.72 4.06
CA HIS A 370 -22.64 4.00 3.39
C HIS A 370 -21.91 3.84 2.05
N ASP A 371 -21.94 2.65 1.43
CA ASP A 371 -21.26 2.33 0.16
C ASP A 371 -19.73 2.51 0.18
N LEU A 372 -19.11 2.50 1.37
CA LEU A 372 -17.66 2.58 1.56
C LEU A 372 -17.01 1.20 1.74
N GLY A 373 -17.79 0.19 2.15
CA GLY A 373 -17.36 -1.21 2.23
C GLY A 373 -18.00 -2.09 1.16
N ARG A 374 -17.41 -3.26 0.88
CA ARG A 374 -18.02 -4.28 0.01
C ARG A 374 -18.91 -5.23 0.82
N PRO A 375 -19.90 -5.90 0.18
CA PRO A 375 -20.76 -6.87 0.86
C PRO A 375 -20.04 -8.08 1.49
N ASP A 376 -18.76 -8.29 1.17
CA ASP A 376 -17.94 -9.33 1.80
C ASP A 376 -17.50 -8.98 3.23
N LEU A 377 -17.74 -7.73 3.67
CA LEU A 377 -17.36 -7.19 4.98
C LEU A 377 -15.86 -7.26 5.29
N VAL A 378 -15.02 -7.36 4.26
CA VAL A 378 -13.55 -7.37 4.38
C VAL A 378 -12.93 -6.28 3.54
N HIS A 379 -13.35 -6.15 2.29
CA HIS A 379 -12.77 -5.20 1.36
C HIS A 379 -13.56 -3.89 1.32
N LEU A 380 -12.88 -2.80 0.99
CA LEU A 380 -13.51 -1.50 0.81
C LEU A 380 -14.02 -1.34 -0.64
N SER A 381 -15.02 -0.47 -0.81
CA SER A 381 -15.36 0.05 -2.14
C SER A 381 -14.25 1.01 -2.60
N PRO A 382 -14.17 1.35 -3.91
CA PRO A 382 -13.24 2.38 -4.37
C PRO A 382 -13.35 3.70 -3.58
N LYS A 383 -14.57 4.11 -3.21
CA LYS A 383 -14.80 5.31 -2.39
C LYS A 383 -14.27 5.15 -0.96
N GLY A 384 -14.41 3.96 -0.35
CA GLY A 384 -13.87 3.70 0.98
C GLY A 384 -12.34 3.69 1.01
N TYR A 385 -11.70 3.11 -0.01
CA TYR A 385 -10.25 3.18 -0.13
C TYR A 385 -9.77 4.63 -0.35
N GLU A 386 -10.44 5.40 -1.20
CA GLU A 386 -10.13 6.82 -1.42
C GLU A 386 -10.25 7.63 -0.11
N LEU A 387 -11.32 7.42 0.65
CA LEU A 387 -11.50 8.07 1.96
C LEU A 387 -10.37 7.70 2.94
N SER A 388 -10.03 6.42 3.02
CA SER A 388 -8.93 5.94 3.87
C SER A 388 -7.59 6.54 3.46
N ALA A 389 -7.32 6.64 2.16
CA ALA A 389 -6.12 7.26 1.62
C ALA A 389 -6.04 8.75 1.96
N LYS A 390 -7.16 9.48 1.89
CA LYS A 390 -7.24 10.89 2.33
C LYS A 390 -6.99 11.07 3.82
N MET A 391 -7.50 10.16 4.65
CA MET A 391 -7.21 10.14 6.09
C MET A 391 -5.72 9.95 6.36
N LEU A 392 -5.09 8.93 5.76
CA LEU A 392 -3.66 8.68 5.91
C LEU A 392 -2.83 9.86 5.37
N TYR A 393 -3.17 10.40 4.21
CA TYR A 393 -2.50 11.56 3.64
C TYR A 393 -2.50 12.75 4.60
N LYS A 394 -3.64 13.10 5.20
CA LYS A 394 -3.74 14.21 6.16
C LYS A 394 -2.93 13.96 7.42
N ASP A 395 -2.92 12.73 7.91
CA ASP A 395 -2.11 12.34 9.07
C ASP A 395 -0.60 12.42 8.76
N LEU A 396 -0.18 12.03 7.55
CA LEU A 396 1.19 12.20 7.06
C LEU A 396 1.56 13.69 6.94
N MET A 397 0.68 14.54 6.38
CA MET A 397 0.93 15.98 6.27
C MET A 397 1.11 16.61 7.65
N LYS A 398 0.23 16.27 8.61
CA LYS A 398 0.37 16.69 10.00
C LYS A 398 1.68 16.21 10.61
N TYR A 399 2.07 14.96 10.38
CA TYR A 399 3.33 14.38 10.86
C TYR A 399 4.57 15.09 10.28
N PHE A 400 4.51 15.54 9.02
CA PHE A 400 5.56 16.34 8.38
C PHE A 400 5.60 17.80 8.84
N GLY A 401 4.57 18.25 9.59
CA GLY A 401 4.40 19.66 9.96
C GLY A 401 3.95 20.52 8.78
N LEU A 402 3.17 19.94 7.86
CA LEU A 402 2.68 20.57 6.65
C LEU A 402 1.15 20.67 6.69
N ALA A 403 0.61 21.74 6.09
CA ALA A 403 -0.82 21.81 5.82
C ALA A 403 -1.20 20.77 4.75
N PRO A 404 -2.36 20.10 4.86
CA PRO A 404 -2.79 19.12 3.88
C PRO A 404 -2.92 19.70 2.47
#